data_AF-A0A7J8QGC9-F1
#
_entry.id   AF-A0A7J8QGC9-F1
#
_cell.length_a   1.000
_cell.length_b   1.000
_cell.length_c   1.000
_cell.angle_alpha   90.00
_cell.angle_beta   90.00
_cell.angle_gamma   90.00
#
_symmetry.space_group_name_H-M   'P 1'
#
loop_
_entity.id
_entity.type
_entity.pdbx_description
1 polymer ?
#
loop_
_entity_poly.entity_id
_entity_poly.type
_entity_poly.pdbx_seq_one_letter_code
_entity_poly.pdbx_strand_id
1 'polypeptide(L)'
;KENLCLYGHPNEAWEVALPAEEVPSELPEPALGINFARDGMNKKDWLSLVAVHSDCWLLSVAFYFGARLNRNERKRLFSMMNDLPTVFEVVTGQKPVKDKPTVESGSKSRNSTKPNEDDKEEQGDTFCGSCGGGYNSDEFWIGCDNCERWYHGKCVKITPAKAEMIKVYKCPSCQKKARQ
;
A
#
# COMPACT_ATOMS: atom_id res chain seq x y z
N LYS A 1 23.28 17.51 -21.55
CA LYS A 1 23.00 16.04 -21.58
C LYS A 1 21.49 15.90 -21.59
N GLU A 2 20.95 14.94 -22.32
CA GLU A 2 19.52 14.66 -22.31
C GLU A 2 19.10 14.07 -20.94
N ASN A 3 17.82 14.16 -20.62
CA ASN A 3 17.27 13.69 -19.36
C ASN A 3 16.90 12.21 -19.47
N LEU A 4 17.61 11.37 -18.72
CA LEU A 4 17.41 9.92 -18.78
C LEU A 4 16.55 9.44 -17.60
N CYS A 5 15.81 8.36 -17.84
CA CYS A 5 15.01 7.61 -16.88
C CYS A 5 15.58 6.19 -16.72
N LEU A 6 15.24 5.50 -15.64
CA LEU A 6 15.50 4.07 -15.45
C LEU A 6 14.16 3.31 -15.56
N TYR A 7 14.07 2.39 -16.50
CA TYR A 7 12.90 1.52 -16.71
C TYR A 7 13.22 0.09 -16.29
N GLY A 8 12.25 -0.55 -15.66
CA GLY A 8 12.22 -1.98 -15.37
C GLY A 8 11.11 -2.67 -16.16
N HIS A 9 11.42 -3.82 -16.75
CA HIS A 9 10.52 -4.58 -17.62
C HIS A 9 10.01 -5.86 -16.93
N PRO A 10 8.81 -6.36 -17.27
CA PRO A 10 8.25 -7.57 -16.65
C PRO A 10 9.08 -8.85 -16.88
N ASN A 11 9.99 -8.85 -17.86
CA ASN A 11 10.92 -9.93 -18.15
C ASN A 11 12.23 -9.84 -17.34
N GLU A 12 12.23 -9.08 -16.25
CA GLU A 12 13.39 -8.82 -15.37
C GLU A 12 14.54 -8.04 -16.03
N ALA A 13 14.34 -7.52 -17.24
CA ALA A 13 15.29 -6.61 -17.88
C ALA A 13 15.11 -5.17 -17.37
N TRP A 14 16.14 -4.35 -17.55
CA TRP A 14 16.10 -2.91 -17.27
C TRP A 14 16.79 -2.14 -18.39
N GLU A 15 16.44 -0.87 -18.54
CA GLU A 15 17.10 0.03 -19.49
C GLU A 15 17.18 1.46 -18.95
N VAL A 16 18.17 2.21 -19.44
CA VAL A 16 18.28 3.65 -19.21
C VAL A 16 18.04 4.34 -20.54
N ALA A 17 16.92 5.03 -20.64
CA ALA A 17 16.41 5.59 -21.89
C ALA A 17 15.85 7.00 -21.69
N LEU A 18 15.54 7.68 -22.80
CA LEU A 18 14.77 8.92 -22.80
C LEU A 18 13.32 8.64 -22.34
N PRO A 19 12.61 9.64 -21.78
CA PRO A 19 11.20 9.51 -21.47
C PRO A 19 10.38 9.16 -22.72
N ALA A 20 9.20 8.57 -22.53
CA ALA A 20 8.29 8.29 -23.63
C ALA A 20 7.99 9.59 -24.44
N GLU A 21 8.02 9.48 -25.77
CA GLU A 21 7.75 10.61 -26.67
C GLU A 21 6.24 10.92 -26.75
N GLU A 22 5.39 9.92 -26.50
CA GLU A 22 3.93 10.05 -26.59
C GLU A 22 3.34 10.77 -25.37
N VAL A 23 2.39 11.68 -25.62
CA VAL A 23 1.73 12.48 -24.59
C VAL A 23 0.19 12.35 -24.72
N PRO A 24 -0.52 11.81 -23.70
CA PRO A 24 0.02 11.19 -22.48
C PRO A 24 0.63 9.81 -22.76
N SER A 25 1.64 9.44 -21.98
CA SER A 25 2.23 8.10 -22.01
C SER A 25 1.21 7.03 -21.58
N GLU A 26 1.39 5.78 -22.05
CA GLU A 26 0.52 4.67 -21.67
C GLU A 26 0.69 4.25 -20.20
N LEU A 27 1.90 4.35 -19.65
CA LEU A 27 2.21 4.01 -18.26
C LEU A 27 2.72 5.25 -17.51
N PRO A 28 2.63 5.27 -16.17
CA PRO A 28 3.33 6.28 -15.37
C PRO A 28 4.82 6.34 -15.73
N GLU A 29 5.36 7.54 -15.88
CA GLU A 29 6.78 7.72 -16.21
C GLU A 29 7.67 7.63 -14.95
N PRO A 30 8.88 7.03 -15.06
CA PRO A 30 9.88 7.06 -13.99
C PRO A 30 10.43 8.48 -13.74
N ALA A 31 11.27 8.62 -12.71
CA ALA A 31 11.94 9.88 -12.43
C ALA A 31 12.86 10.30 -13.58
N LEU A 32 12.63 11.51 -14.08
CA LEU A 32 13.37 12.10 -15.19
C LEU A 32 14.68 12.74 -14.71
N GLY A 33 15.76 12.52 -15.45
CA GLY A 33 17.03 13.21 -15.23
C GLY A 33 17.91 12.58 -14.14
N ILE A 34 17.81 11.27 -13.91
CA ILE A 34 18.65 10.55 -12.92
C ILE A 34 20.15 10.74 -13.17
N ASN A 35 20.54 11.05 -14.40
CA ASN A 35 21.92 11.26 -14.83
C ASN A 35 22.51 12.62 -14.44
N PHE A 36 21.71 13.60 -13.99
CA PHE A 36 22.21 14.93 -13.61
C PHE A 36 22.86 14.94 -12.23
N ALA A 37 22.22 14.30 -11.26
CA ALA A 37 22.72 14.25 -9.89
C ALA A 37 23.94 13.32 -9.73
N ARG A 38 24.14 12.40 -10.69
CA ARG A 38 25.12 11.30 -10.60
C ARG A 38 26.55 11.74 -10.26
N ASP A 39 27.04 12.76 -10.95
CA ASP A 39 28.44 13.20 -10.81
C ASP A 39 28.60 14.24 -9.67
N GLY A 40 27.49 14.73 -9.10
CA GLY A 40 27.46 15.76 -8.05
C GLY A 40 27.22 15.23 -6.63
N MET A 41 27.13 13.91 -6.45
CA MET A 41 26.84 13.28 -5.15
C MET A 41 27.63 11.98 -4.95
N ASN A 42 27.70 11.48 -3.73
CA ASN A 42 28.31 10.17 -3.46
C ASN A 42 27.56 9.09 -4.26
N LYS A 43 28.30 8.15 -4.85
CA LYS A 43 27.72 7.05 -5.62
C LYS A 43 26.65 6.27 -4.85
N LYS A 44 26.85 6.02 -3.55
CA LYS A 44 25.87 5.31 -2.71
C LYS A 44 24.59 6.12 -2.53
N ASP A 45 24.73 7.43 -2.30
CA ASP A 45 23.59 8.33 -2.15
C ASP A 45 22.82 8.45 -3.47
N TRP A 46 23.53 8.49 -4.60
CA TRP A 46 22.91 8.49 -5.93
C TRP A 46 22.12 7.21 -6.20
N LEU A 47 22.71 6.05 -5.92
CA LEU A 47 22.01 4.76 -6.07
C LEU A 47 20.80 4.69 -5.15
N SER A 48 20.91 5.21 -3.93
CA SER A 48 19.80 5.26 -2.98
C SER A 48 18.67 6.16 -3.47
N LEU A 49 18.99 7.32 -4.05
CA LEU A 49 18.02 8.22 -4.66
C LEU A 49 17.29 7.57 -5.84
N VAL A 50 18.04 6.93 -6.75
CA VAL A 50 17.46 6.20 -7.88
C VAL A 50 16.57 5.05 -7.39
N ALA A 51 16.97 4.36 -6.32
CA ALA A 51 16.18 3.28 -5.73
C ALA A 51 14.84 3.75 -5.19
N VAL A 52 14.80 4.83 -4.39
CA VAL A 52 13.55 5.41 -3.86
C VAL A 52 12.61 5.83 -4.99
N HIS A 53 13.13 6.47 -6.04
CA HIS A 53 12.31 6.83 -7.20
C HIS A 53 11.79 5.62 -7.96
N SER A 54 12.59 4.54 -8.04
CA SER A 54 12.18 3.28 -8.66
C SER A 54 11.06 2.61 -7.85
N ASP A 55 11.14 2.62 -6.52
CA ASP A 55 10.10 2.09 -5.62
C ASP A 55 8.76 2.81 -5.83
N CYS A 56 8.78 4.16 -5.88
CA CYS A 56 7.59 4.96 -6.17
C CYS A 56 7.01 4.65 -7.56
N TRP A 57 7.88 4.50 -8.57
CA TRP A 57 7.46 4.19 -9.92
C TRP A 57 6.81 2.81 -10.03
N LEU A 58 7.39 1.78 -9.42
CA LEU A 58 6.82 0.43 -9.38
C LEU A 58 5.44 0.42 -8.70
N LEU A 59 5.28 1.17 -7.60
CA LEU A 59 3.98 1.33 -6.94
C LEU A 59 2.96 2.00 -7.88
N SER A 60 3.36 3.07 -8.57
CA SER A 60 2.51 3.78 -9.53
C SER A 60 2.07 2.86 -10.68
N VAL A 61 2.99 2.11 -11.29
CA VAL A 61 2.69 1.15 -12.37
C VAL A 61 1.77 0.03 -11.89
N ALA A 62 2.02 -0.53 -10.70
CA ALA A 62 1.18 -1.58 -10.13
C ALA A 62 -0.27 -1.11 -9.93
N PHE A 63 -0.47 0.10 -9.40
CA PHE A 63 -1.80 0.66 -9.17
C PHE A 63 -2.44 1.26 -10.43
N TYR A 64 -1.67 1.60 -11.45
CA TYR A 64 -2.17 1.90 -12.78
C TYR A 64 -2.88 0.67 -13.39
N PHE A 65 -2.21 -0.48 -13.43
CA PHE A 65 -2.86 -1.73 -13.83
C PHE A 65 -3.96 -2.16 -12.85
N GLY A 66 -3.78 -1.83 -11.58
CA GLY A 66 -4.75 -2.06 -10.51
C GLY A 66 -5.94 -1.09 -10.47
N ALA A 67 -6.11 -0.18 -11.44
CA ALA A 67 -7.10 0.89 -11.38
C ALA A 67 -8.56 0.39 -11.25
N ARG A 68 -8.84 -0.83 -11.73
CA ARG A 68 -10.17 -1.46 -11.64
C ARG A 68 -10.35 -2.37 -10.42
N LEU A 69 -9.30 -2.58 -9.63
CA LEU A 69 -9.38 -3.37 -8.40
C LEU A 69 -10.26 -2.65 -7.39
N ASN A 70 -11.05 -3.40 -6.63
CA ASN A 70 -11.80 -2.87 -5.49
C ASN A 70 -10.88 -2.61 -4.28
N ARG A 71 -11.38 -1.97 -3.22
CA ARG A 71 -10.62 -1.65 -2.00
C ARG A 71 -9.89 -2.85 -1.38
N ASN A 72 -10.53 -4.01 -1.33
CA ASN A 72 -9.94 -5.21 -0.71
C ASN A 72 -8.83 -5.77 -1.60
N GLU A 73 -9.05 -5.78 -2.91
CA GLU A 73 -8.05 -6.20 -3.89
C GLU A 73 -6.83 -5.24 -3.92
N ARG A 74 -7.07 -3.93 -3.84
CA ARG A 74 -6.01 -2.91 -3.69
C ARG A 74 -5.21 -3.13 -2.40
N LYS A 75 -5.88 -3.42 -1.29
CA LYS A 75 -5.21 -3.75 -0.02
C LYS A 75 -4.38 -5.04 -0.12
N ARG A 76 -4.90 -6.06 -0.81
CA ARG A 76 -4.17 -7.32 -1.06
C ARG A 76 -2.94 -7.11 -1.94
N LEU A 77 -3.06 -6.35 -3.03
CA LEU A 77 -1.93 -5.99 -3.90
C LEU A 77 -0.84 -5.26 -3.10
N PHE A 78 -1.21 -4.24 -2.33
CA PHE A 78 -0.27 -3.49 -1.48
C PHE A 78 0.43 -4.40 -0.46
N SER A 79 -0.29 -5.31 0.18
CA SER A 79 0.28 -6.29 1.11
C SER A 79 1.33 -7.18 0.42
N MET A 80 1.01 -7.72 -0.76
CA MET A 80 1.95 -8.56 -1.51
C MET A 80 3.20 -7.80 -1.95
N MET A 81 3.07 -6.52 -2.29
CA MET A 81 4.22 -5.67 -2.63
C MET A 81 5.12 -5.41 -1.41
N ASN A 82 4.52 -5.12 -0.25
CA ASN A 82 5.27 -4.85 0.99
C ASN A 82 5.83 -6.10 1.68
N ASP A 83 5.45 -7.31 1.26
CA ASP A 83 6.10 -8.54 1.71
C ASP A 83 7.53 -8.69 1.13
N LEU A 84 7.88 -7.87 0.13
CA LEU A 84 9.21 -7.79 -0.46
C LEU A 84 9.98 -6.58 0.09
N PRO A 85 11.31 -6.66 0.22
CA PRO A 85 12.10 -5.48 0.53
C PRO A 85 12.03 -4.49 -0.63
N THR A 86 12.05 -3.20 -0.30
CA THR A 86 12.12 -2.15 -1.33
C THR A 86 13.47 -2.19 -2.04
N VAL A 87 13.55 -1.64 -3.25
CA VAL A 87 14.81 -1.48 -3.98
C VAL A 87 15.78 -0.65 -3.13
N PHE A 88 15.28 0.38 -2.43
CA PHE A 88 16.09 1.17 -1.50
C PHE A 88 16.66 0.34 -0.35
N GLU A 89 15.87 -0.51 0.29
CA GLU A 89 16.34 -1.40 1.37
C GLU A 89 17.43 -2.35 0.87
N VAL A 90 17.24 -2.93 -0.32
CA VAL A 90 18.23 -3.82 -0.95
C VAL A 90 19.53 -3.06 -1.27
N VAL A 91 19.43 -1.85 -1.82
CA VAL A 91 20.60 -1.03 -2.21
C VAL A 91 21.36 -0.51 -0.99
N THR A 92 20.66 -0.14 0.09
CA THR A 92 21.26 0.42 1.30
C THR A 92 21.66 -0.64 2.33
N GLY A 93 21.15 -1.87 2.19
CA GLY A 93 21.32 -2.95 3.17
C GLY A 93 20.53 -2.72 4.46
N GLN A 94 19.56 -1.79 4.46
CA GLN A 94 18.65 -1.60 5.59
C GLN A 94 17.69 -2.78 5.66
N LYS A 95 17.48 -3.32 6.86
CA LYS A 95 16.46 -4.36 7.09
C LYS A 95 15.11 -3.69 7.33
N PRO A 96 14.00 -4.32 6.91
CA PRO A 96 12.66 -3.81 7.21
C PRO A 96 12.48 -3.71 8.72
N VAL A 97 12.03 -2.54 9.18
CA VAL A 97 11.59 -2.33 10.56
C VAL A 97 10.27 -3.08 10.73
N LYS A 98 10.35 -4.36 11.09
CA LYS A 98 9.18 -5.11 11.55
C LYS A 98 8.83 -4.61 12.95
N ASP A 99 7.83 -3.75 13.05
CA ASP A 99 7.28 -3.31 14.33
C ASP A 99 6.84 -4.51 15.19
N LYS A 100 7.52 -4.70 16.32
CA LYS A 100 7.12 -5.63 17.39
C LYS A 100 6.49 -4.79 18.50
N PRO A 101 5.23 -5.05 18.91
CA PRO A 101 4.67 -4.37 20.08
C PRO A 101 5.15 -5.10 21.33
N THR A 102 6.20 -4.59 21.98
CA THR A 102 6.53 -4.98 23.36
C THR A 102 5.86 -4.02 24.32
N VAL A 103 4.75 -4.47 24.89
CA VAL A 103 4.20 -3.94 26.13
C VAL A 103 5.21 -4.15 27.26
N GLU A 104 5.50 -3.12 28.05
CA GLU A 104 5.60 -3.16 29.53
C GLU A 104 5.73 -1.72 30.08
N SER A 105 4.95 -1.43 31.13
CA SER A 105 4.89 -0.16 31.86
C SER A 105 5.92 -0.09 32.98
N GLY A 106 6.48 1.10 33.25
CA GLY A 106 7.35 1.31 34.41
C GLY A 106 7.84 2.76 34.65
N SER A 107 6.94 3.63 35.07
CA SER A 107 7.09 4.84 35.92
C SER A 107 8.49 5.49 36.17
N LYS A 108 8.71 6.74 35.73
CA LYS A 108 8.81 7.99 36.56
C LYS A 108 9.54 9.18 35.88
N SER A 109 8.95 10.36 36.07
CA SER A 109 9.56 11.69 36.28
C SER A 109 10.00 12.58 35.10
N ARG A 110 9.21 13.66 34.92
CA ARG A 110 9.58 15.09 34.66
C ARG A 110 10.72 15.37 33.66
N ASN A 111 10.41 15.98 32.52
CA ASN A 111 10.63 17.43 32.28
C ASN A 111 10.11 17.84 30.88
N SER A 112 9.78 19.12 30.75
CA SER A 112 9.30 19.83 29.57
C SER A 112 10.02 19.49 28.26
N THR A 113 9.26 19.27 27.19
CA THR A 113 9.36 19.90 25.86
C THR A 113 8.07 19.52 25.13
N LYS A 114 7.35 20.48 24.51
CA LYS A 114 6.19 20.17 23.65
C LYS A 114 6.71 19.66 22.30
N PRO A 115 6.41 18.44 21.86
CA PRO A 115 6.36 18.11 20.44
C PRO A 115 4.90 18.22 19.97
N ASN A 116 4.72 18.64 18.72
CA ASN A 116 3.43 18.69 18.05
C ASN A 116 2.73 17.33 18.16
N GLU A 117 1.52 17.34 18.72
CA GLU A 117 0.59 16.21 18.72
C GLU A 117 -0.14 16.16 17.38
N ASP A 118 0.55 15.85 16.30
CA ASP A 118 -0.06 15.58 14.99
C ASP A 118 0.35 14.21 14.42
N ASP A 119 0.60 13.23 15.29
CA ASP A 119 0.71 11.82 14.90
C ASP A 119 -0.23 10.95 15.75
N LYS A 120 -1.50 11.35 15.83
CA LYS A 120 -2.56 10.33 15.90
C LYS A 120 -2.72 9.80 14.50
N GLU A 121 -1.84 8.87 14.13
CA GLU A 121 -2.10 7.95 13.03
C GLU A 121 -3.57 7.53 13.16
N GLU A 122 -4.34 7.83 12.12
CA GLU A 122 -5.66 7.28 11.93
C GLU A 122 -5.51 5.75 11.94
N GLN A 123 -5.56 5.14 13.13
CA GLN A 123 -6.13 3.81 13.27
C GLN A 123 -7.55 3.95 12.76
N GLY A 124 -7.68 3.78 11.44
CA GLY A 124 -8.93 3.91 10.72
C GLY A 124 -9.89 2.91 11.32
N ASP A 125 -10.71 3.40 12.25
CA ASP A 125 -11.70 2.64 12.97
C ASP A 125 -12.57 1.91 11.93
N THR A 126 -12.25 0.65 11.71
CA THR A 126 -12.98 -0.15 10.73
C THR A 126 -14.28 -0.55 11.40
N PHE A 127 -15.32 0.25 11.17
CA PHE A 127 -16.64 0.02 11.73
C PHE A 127 -17.44 -0.97 10.89
N CYS A 128 -18.20 -1.81 11.58
CA CYS A 128 -19.15 -2.71 10.94
C CYS A 128 -20.26 -1.91 10.27
N GLY A 129 -20.41 -2.05 8.95
CA GLY A 129 -21.44 -1.37 8.15
C GLY A 129 -22.89 -1.77 8.46
N SER A 130 -23.14 -2.63 9.46
CA SER A 130 -24.47 -3.02 9.94
C SER A 130 -24.75 -2.57 11.36
N CYS A 131 -23.80 -2.71 12.31
CA CYS A 131 -24.03 -2.37 13.72
C CYS A 131 -23.22 -1.16 14.21
N GLY A 132 -22.28 -0.63 13.40
CA GLY A 132 -21.41 0.46 13.79
C GLY A 132 -20.33 0.10 14.82
N GLY A 133 -20.27 -1.17 15.29
CA GLY A 133 -19.22 -1.62 16.21
C GLY A 133 -17.84 -1.60 15.56
N GLY A 134 -16.82 -1.24 16.34
CA GLY A 134 -15.43 -1.19 15.91
C GLY A 134 -14.81 -2.57 15.68
N TYR A 135 -13.61 -2.57 15.09
CA TYR A 135 -12.86 -3.78 14.77
C TYR A 135 -12.40 -4.53 16.03
N ASN A 136 -12.55 -5.86 16.02
CA ASN A 136 -11.99 -6.78 17.01
C ASN A 136 -11.41 -7.99 16.27
N SER A 137 -10.14 -8.33 16.54
CA SER A 137 -9.41 -9.44 15.91
C SER A 137 -9.97 -10.82 16.25
N ASP A 138 -10.67 -10.97 17.38
CA ASP A 138 -11.23 -12.25 17.81
C ASP A 138 -12.56 -12.58 17.12
N GLU A 139 -13.15 -11.60 16.40
CA GLU A 139 -14.39 -11.78 15.68
C GLU A 139 -14.15 -12.08 14.19
N PHE A 140 -15.05 -12.85 13.58
CA PHE A 140 -15.02 -13.06 12.14
C PHE A 140 -15.64 -11.86 11.39
N TRP A 141 -14.92 -11.37 10.38
CA TRP A 141 -15.36 -10.27 9.51
C TRP A 141 -15.35 -10.65 8.03
N ILE A 142 -16.27 -10.05 7.27
CA ILE A 142 -16.37 -10.22 5.82
C ILE A 142 -16.60 -8.87 5.13
N GLY A 143 -15.87 -8.62 4.03
CA GLY A 143 -15.96 -7.40 3.23
C GLY A 143 -16.87 -7.57 2.02
N CYS A 144 -17.77 -6.61 1.78
CA CYS A 144 -18.67 -6.61 0.62
C CYS A 144 -17.94 -6.15 -0.66
N ASP A 145 -17.99 -6.94 -1.73
CA ASP A 145 -17.34 -6.60 -3.01
C ASP A 145 -18.04 -5.46 -3.76
N ASN A 146 -19.27 -5.11 -3.40
CA ASN A 146 -20.03 -4.06 -4.08
C ASN A 146 -19.88 -2.68 -3.41
N CYS A 147 -19.82 -2.62 -2.08
CA CYS A 147 -19.77 -1.33 -1.36
C CYS A 147 -18.51 -1.17 -0.51
N GLU A 148 -17.62 -2.16 -0.52
CA GLU A 148 -16.30 -2.14 0.11
C GLU A 148 -16.34 -1.90 1.64
N ARG A 149 -17.52 -2.06 2.25
CA ARG A 149 -17.74 -2.00 3.70
C ARG A 149 -17.50 -3.37 4.33
N TRP A 150 -17.01 -3.34 5.56
CA TRP A 150 -16.73 -4.51 6.40
C TRP A 150 -17.89 -4.80 7.35
N TYR A 151 -18.09 -6.08 7.63
CA TYR A 151 -19.19 -6.54 8.48
C TYR A 151 -18.73 -7.67 9.39
N HIS A 152 -19.13 -7.66 10.66
CA HIS A 152 -19.07 -8.88 11.46
C HIS A 152 -19.91 -9.96 10.77
N GLY A 153 -19.38 -11.18 10.67
CA GLY A 153 -20.12 -12.30 10.06
C GLY A 153 -21.47 -12.54 10.72
N LYS A 154 -21.56 -12.38 12.06
CA LYS A 154 -22.82 -12.44 12.83
C LYS A 154 -23.85 -11.39 12.37
N CYS A 155 -23.41 -10.16 12.07
CA CYS A 155 -24.29 -9.07 11.65
C CYS A 155 -24.90 -9.31 10.25
N VAL A 156 -24.23 -10.10 9.41
CA VAL A 156 -24.69 -10.42 8.05
C VAL A 156 -25.03 -11.90 7.86
N LYS A 157 -25.09 -12.67 8.94
CA LYS A 157 -25.44 -14.11 8.97
C LYS A 157 -24.55 -14.97 8.05
N ILE A 158 -23.25 -14.70 8.04
CA ILE A 158 -22.22 -15.49 7.35
C ILE A 158 -21.25 -16.06 8.39
N THR A 159 -21.00 -17.35 8.30
CA THR A 159 -19.97 -18.05 9.09
C THR A 159 -18.66 -18.14 8.31
N PRO A 160 -17.50 -18.33 8.98
CA PRO A 160 -16.22 -18.52 8.31
C PRO A 160 -16.25 -19.62 7.24
N ALA A 161 -16.77 -20.81 7.59
CA ALA A 161 -16.90 -21.94 6.65
C ALA A 161 -17.77 -21.61 5.42
N LYS A 162 -18.81 -20.77 5.59
CA LYS A 162 -19.63 -20.32 4.46
C LYS A 162 -18.87 -19.31 3.60
N ALA A 163 -18.06 -18.45 4.20
CA ALA A 163 -17.26 -17.44 3.49
C ALA A 163 -16.19 -18.06 2.60
N GLU A 164 -15.58 -19.18 3.03
CA GLU A 164 -14.61 -19.94 2.21
C GLU A 164 -15.17 -20.40 0.87
N MET A 165 -16.49 -20.62 0.79
CA MET A 165 -17.18 -21.05 -0.44
C MET A 165 -17.67 -19.87 -1.30
N ILE A 166 -17.56 -18.62 -0.82
CA ILE A 166 -18.08 -17.45 -1.53
C ILE A 166 -16.97 -16.81 -2.36
N LYS A 167 -17.11 -16.85 -3.69
CA LYS A 167 -16.21 -16.15 -4.62
C LYS A 167 -16.44 -14.63 -4.67
N VAL A 168 -17.70 -14.20 -4.55
CA VAL A 168 -18.11 -12.79 -4.54
C VAL A 168 -19.21 -12.61 -3.51
N TYR A 169 -18.94 -11.85 -2.46
CA TYR A 169 -19.86 -11.53 -1.39
C TYR A 169 -20.50 -10.15 -1.58
N LYS A 170 -21.84 -10.13 -1.66
CA LYS A 170 -22.63 -8.90 -1.61
C LYS A 170 -23.38 -8.82 -0.28
N CYS A 171 -23.23 -7.71 0.44
CA CYS A 171 -23.93 -7.49 1.71
C CYS A 171 -25.45 -7.39 1.50
N PRO A 172 -26.26 -7.59 2.56
CA PRO A 172 -27.72 -7.55 2.45
C PRO A 172 -28.27 -6.26 1.82
N SER A 173 -27.65 -5.11 2.11
CA SER A 173 -28.04 -3.83 1.53
C SER A 173 -27.79 -3.76 0.02
N CYS A 174 -26.64 -4.25 -0.45
CA CYS A 174 -26.31 -4.30 -1.87
C CYS A 174 -27.15 -5.34 -2.62
N GLN A 175 -27.48 -6.47 -1.99
CA GLN A 175 -28.36 -7.48 -2.59
C GLN A 175 -29.79 -6.97 -2.80
N LYS A 176 -30.33 -6.17 -1.88
CA LYS A 176 -31.67 -5.57 -2.02
C LYS A 176 -31.73 -4.53 -3.14
N LYS A 177 -30.68 -3.72 -3.31
CA LYS A 177 -30.58 -2.70 -4.37
C LYS A 177 -30.52 -3.28 -5.78
N ALA A 178 -30.08 -4.52 -5.94
CA ALA A 178 -30.03 -5.21 -7.24
C ALA A 178 -31.37 -5.82 -7.69
N ARG A 179 -32.42 -5.75 -6.85
CA ARG A 179 -33.75 -6.31 -7.11
C ARG A 179 -34.82 -5.23 -7.38
N GLN A 180 -34.42 -3.96 -7.39
CA GLN A 180 -35.21 -2.81 -7.81
C GLN A 180 -34.69 -2.34 -9.16
#